data_AF-H8Z852-F1
#
_entry.id   AF-H8Z852-F1
#
_cell.length_a   1.000
_cell.length_b   1.000
_cell.length_c   1.000
_cell.angle_alpha   90.00
_cell.angle_beta   90.00
_cell.angle_gamma   90.00
#
_symmetry.space_group_name_H-M   'P 1'
#
loop_
_entity.id
_entity.type
_entity.pdbx_description
1 polymer ?
#
loop_
_entity_poly.entity_id
_entity_poly.type
_entity_poly.pdbx_seq_one_letter_code
_entity_poly.pdbx_strand_id
1 'polypeptide(L)'
;MEELLKLWASMGIANLAPGQVLMMAVGGVLIYLAIAKKFEPLLLVPIGFGALLSNIPVADIGGHDGMIGQIYAVGVETGVFPLLIFMGVGALTDFGALIARPSTLLLGAAAQFGIFATLLGAVALNFVPGFDFSLQDASAIAIIGGADGPTAIFLASRLAPDLLGAIAVAAYSYMALVPIIQPPIMRVLTTKEERAVVMQQLRPVSRLERMLFPFVVLLLCAMLLPSAAPLIGMLTFGNLLRECGVVERLSRAAQNEIINIVTIMLGLAIGSKLSAEKFLTLETLGILALGALAFAIGTAAGVLMGKIMHRVTGGKVNPLIGAAGVSAVPMAARVVNRVGLEENHQNFLLMHAMGPNVAGVIGSAVAAGVLLALTGG
;
A
#
# COMPACT_ATOMS: atom_id res chain seq x y z
N MET A 1 50.51 19.02 1.68
CA MET A 1 49.77 18.97 2.96
C MET A 1 48.35 19.51 2.81
N GLU A 2 48.15 20.70 2.25
CA GLU A 2 46.79 21.26 2.02
C GLU A 2 45.91 20.41 1.10
N GLU A 3 46.46 19.85 0.02
CA GLU A 3 45.69 18.95 -0.86
C GLU A 3 45.28 17.64 -0.17
N LEU A 4 46.11 17.13 0.75
CA LEU A 4 45.81 15.93 1.54
C LEU A 4 44.71 16.22 2.57
N LEU A 5 44.71 17.42 3.16
CA LEU A 5 43.66 17.89 4.06
C LEU A 5 42.33 18.12 3.32
N LYS A 6 42.38 18.67 2.10
CA LYS A 6 41.19 18.77 1.22
C LYS A 6 40.65 17.40 0.86
N LEU A 7 41.52 16.45 0.52
CA LEU A 7 41.14 15.07 0.23
C LEU A 7 40.48 14.43 1.46
N TRP A 8 41.11 14.53 2.64
CA TRP A 8 40.54 14.03 3.90
C TRP A 8 39.17 14.64 4.20
N ALA A 9 39.02 15.96 4.07
CA ALA A 9 37.76 16.66 4.26
C ALA A 9 36.68 16.27 3.22
N SER A 10 37.08 15.76 2.05
CA SER A 10 36.14 15.25 1.04
C SER A 10 35.75 13.77 1.24
N MET A 11 36.45 13.04 2.11
CA MET A 11 36.14 11.63 2.36
C MET A 11 34.89 11.49 3.24
N GLY A 12 34.03 10.53 2.92
CA GLY A 12 32.84 10.24 3.72
C GLY A 12 33.17 9.86 5.17
N ILE A 13 34.30 9.19 5.41
CA ILE A 13 34.76 8.79 6.75
C ILE A 13 34.96 10.00 7.66
N ALA A 14 35.46 11.11 7.13
CA ALA A 14 35.73 12.32 7.90
C ALA A 14 34.46 13.13 8.23
N ASN A 15 33.35 12.87 7.53
CA ASN A 15 32.09 13.63 7.61
C ASN A 15 30.93 12.77 8.14
N LEU A 16 31.22 11.60 8.68
CA LEU A 16 30.22 10.62 9.10
C LEU A 16 29.47 11.11 10.35
N ALA A 17 28.20 11.45 10.21
CA ALA A 17 27.37 11.85 11.34
C ALA A 17 26.71 10.63 12.03
N PRO A 18 26.50 10.65 13.37
CA PRO A 18 25.87 9.54 14.09
C PRO A 18 24.48 9.15 13.54
N GLY A 19 23.67 10.13 13.14
CA GLY A 19 22.35 9.90 12.55
C GLY A 19 22.43 9.15 11.21
N GLN A 20 23.41 9.48 10.36
CA GLN A 20 23.63 8.79 9.09
C GLN A 20 24.03 7.33 9.30
N VAL A 21 24.87 7.06 10.32
CA VAL A 21 25.23 5.68 10.70
C VAL A 21 24.01 4.89 11.13
N LEU A 22 23.15 5.48 11.95
CA LEU A 22 21.90 4.84 12.37
C LEU A 22 21.00 4.52 11.16
N MET A 23 20.82 5.48 10.26
CA MET A 23 19.98 5.26 9.07
C MET A 23 20.57 4.25 8.09
N MET A 24 21.90 4.21 7.94
CA MET A 24 22.56 3.15 7.18
C MET A 24 22.33 1.78 7.82
N ALA A 25 22.37 1.69 9.16
CA ALA A 25 22.04 0.46 9.86
C ALA A 25 20.57 0.05 9.65
N VAL A 26 19.63 1.01 9.68
CA VAL A 26 18.21 0.77 9.36
C VAL A 26 18.05 0.27 7.92
N GLY A 27 18.73 0.89 6.94
CA GLY A 27 18.75 0.43 5.55
C GLY A 27 19.27 -1.02 5.43
N GLY A 28 20.33 -1.35 6.16
CA GLY A 28 20.84 -2.71 6.27
C GLY A 28 19.85 -3.71 6.88
N VAL A 29 19.10 -3.30 7.92
CA VAL A 29 18.04 -4.12 8.53
C VAL A 29 16.90 -4.36 7.54
N LEU A 30 16.47 -3.35 6.79
CA LEU A 30 15.44 -3.50 5.76
C LEU A 30 15.87 -4.50 4.69
N ILE A 31 17.12 -4.40 4.21
CA ILE A 31 17.70 -5.37 3.25
C ILE A 31 17.76 -6.78 3.87
N TYR A 32 18.15 -6.92 5.14
CA TYR A 32 18.17 -8.21 5.83
C TYR A 32 16.78 -8.83 5.90
N LEU A 33 15.76 -8.07 6.30
CA LEU A 33 14.37 -8.54 6.36
C LEU A 33 13.88 -8.97 4.97
N ALA A 34 14.24 -8.20 3.94
CA ALA A 34 13.89 -8.50 2.56
C ALA A 34 14.53 -9.79 2.05
N ILE A 35 15.82 -10.02 2.30
CA ILE A 35 16.58 -11.16 1.76
C ILE A 35 16.42 -12.41 2.63
N ALA A 36 16.73 -12.31 3.93
CA ALA A 36 16.78 -13.46 4.82
C ALA A 36 15.39 -13.95 5.23
N LYS A 37 14.44 -13.03 5.38
CA LYS A 37 13.07 -13.33 5.81
C LYS A 37 12.04 -13.21 4.70
N LYS A 38 12.43 -12.76 3.50
CA LYS A 38 11.57 -12.66 2.30
C LYS A 38 10.35 -11.75 2.51
N PHE A 39 10.49 -10.71 3.35
CA PHE A 39 9.46 -9.67 3.52
C PHE A 39 9.49 -8.71 2.33
N GLU A 40 8.45 -8.75 1.48
CA GLU A 40 8.25 -7.86 0.32
C GLU A 40 9.55 -7.48 -0.43
N PRO A 41 10.34 -8.47 -0.90
CA PRO A 41 11.70 -8.23 -1.36
C PRO A 41 11.77 -7.31 -2.58
N LEU A 42 10.72 -7.28 -3.42
CA LEU A 42 10.65 -6.44 -4.61
C LEU A 42 10.71 -4.94 -4.28
N LEU A 43 10.22 -4.54 -3.10
CA LEU A 43 10.15 -3.15 -2.66
C LEU A 43 11.19 -2.86 -1.57
N LEU A 44 11.31 -3.77 -0.60
CA LEU A 44 12.11 -3.53 0.60
C LEU A 44 13.62 -3.55 0.31
N VAL A 45 14.08 -4.30 -0.70
CA VAL A 45 15.48 -4.25 -1.16
C VAL A 45 15.83 -2.88 -1.76
N PRO A 46 15.13 -2.37 -2.80
CA PRO A 46 15.39 -1.03 -3.32
C PRO A 46 15.27 0.08 -2.28
N ILE A 47 14.27 0.02 -1.37
CA ILE A 47 14.09 1.01 -0.30
C ILE A 47 15.28 1.02 0.65
N GLY A 48 15.68 -0.15 1.16
CA GLY A 48 16.82 -0.25 2.06
C GLY A 48 18.13 0.16 1.39
N PHE A 49 18.29 -0.14 0.09
CA PHE A 49 19.46 0.30 -0.67
C PHE A 49 19.47 1.81 -0.93
N GLY A 50 18.30 2.40 -1.23
CA GLY A 50 18.15 3.85 -1.33
C GLY A 50 18.48 4.55 -0.01
N ALA A 51 18.06 3.98 1.13
CA ALA A 51 18.42 4.50 2.45
C ALA A 51 19.93 4.49 2.70
N LEU A 52 20.63 3.42 2.28
CA LEU A 52 22.09 3.38 2.34
C LEU A 52 22.71 4.51 1.50
N LEU A 53 22.31 4.61 0.23
CA LEU A 53 22.87 5.60 -0.70
C LEU A 53 22.64 7.04 -0.25
N SER A 54 21.45 7.34 0.27
CA SER A 54 21.08 8.70 0.68
C SER A 54 21.67 9.13 2.01
N ASN A 55 22.26 8.21 2.77
CA ASN A 55 22.99 8.54 4.00
C ASN A 55 24.51 8.43 3.84
N ILE A 56 25.03 8.26 2.62
CA ILE A 56 26.47 8.38 2.34
C ILE A 56 26.88 9.86 2.52
N PRO A 57 27.81 10.18 3.44
CA PRO A 57 28.20 11.58 3.69
C PRO A 57 28.84 12.21 2.46
N VAL A 58 28.66 13.53 2.31
CA VAL A 58 29.23 14.38 1.23
C VAL A 58 28.69 14.10 -0.18
N ALA A 59 28.21 12.88 -0.46
CA ALA A 59 27.80 12.47 -1.80
C ALA A 59 26.47 13.07 -2.27
N ASP A 60 25.62 13.51 -1.31
CA ASP A 60 24.30 14.13 -1.55
C ASP A 60 23.40 13.42 -2.57
N ILE A 61 23.51 12.08 -2.64
CA ILE A 61 22.80 11.27 -3.65
C ILE A 61 21.27 11.40 -3.52
N GLY A 62 20.80 11.54 -2.28
CA GLY A 62 19.38 11.75 -1.95
C GLY A 62 18.93 13.21 -1.93
N GLY A 63 19.85 14.17 -2.09
CA GLY A 63 19.54 15.60 -2.19
C GLY A 63 18.80 15.93 -3.48
N HIS A 64 18.25 17.15 -3.57
CA HIS A 64 17.39 17.59 -4.68
C HIS A 64 18.04 17.37 -6.07
N ASP A 65 19.32 17.75 -6.20
CA ASP A 65 20.07 17.61 -7.45
C ASP A 65 20.80 16.26 -7.58
N GLY A 66 20.76 15.44 -6.52
CA GLY A 66 21.34 14.11 -6.46
C GLY A 66 20.61 13.11 -7.38
N MET A 67 21.31 12.04 -7.76
CA MET A 67 20.78 11.03 -8.69
C MET A 67 19.42 10.45 -8.24
N ILE A 68 19.24 10.14 -6.95
CA ILE A 68 17.96 9.63 -6.45
C ILE A 68 16.94 10.76 -6.25
N GLY A 69 17.40 11.98 -5.91
CA GLY A 69 16.54 13.16 -5.84
C GLY A 69 15.84 13.46 -7.17
N GLN A 70 16.57 13.35 -8.28
CA GLN A 70 15.99 13.51 -9.62
C GLN A 70 14.95 12.44 -9.94
N ILE A 71 15.20 11.17 -9.56
CA ILE A 71 14.23 10.08 -9.71
C ILE A 71 12.97 10.36 -8.89
N TYR A 72 13.14 10.85 -7.65
CA TYR A 72 12.04 11.25 -6.78
C TYR A 72 11.22 12.39 -7.40
N ALA A 73 11.87 13.46 -7.86
CA ALA A 73 11.20 14.61 -8.47
C ALA A 73 10.41 14.19 -9.72
N VAL A 74 11.02 13.41 -10.62
CA VAL A 74 10.36 12.97 -11.86
C VAL A 74 9.22 11.99 -11.61
N GLY A 75 9.38 11.06 -10.67
CA GLY A 75 8.47 9.92 -10.55
C GLY A 75 7.46 10.03 -9.41
N VAL A 76 7.92 10.44 -8.23
CA VAL A 76 7.11 10.46 -7.00
C VAL A 76 6.38 11.79 -6.86
N GLU A 77 7.10 12.89 -7.01
CA GLU A 77 6.56 14.25 -6.84
C GLU A 77 5.53 14.58 -7.93
N THR A 78 5.81 14.25 -9.19
CA THR A 78 4.81 14.36 -10.28
C THR A 78 3.61 13.41 -10.12
N GLY A 79 3.73 12.37 -9.30
CA GLY A 79 2.73 11.32 -9.14
C GLY A 79 2.69 10.27 -10.27
N VAL A 80 3.62 10.29 -11.22
CA VAL A 80 3.64 9.36 -12.36
C VAL A 80 3.90 7.91 -11.93
N PHE A 81 4.81 7.66 -10.99
CA PHE A 81 5.15 6.30 -10.55
C PHE A 81 3.96 5.57 -9.91
N PRO A 82 3.23 6.16 -8.93
CA PRO A 82 1.99 5.57 -8.42
C PRO A 82 1.00 5.18 -9.51
N LEU A 83 0.77 6.07 -10.48
CA LEU A 83 -0.17 5.86 -11.59
C LEU A 83 0.24 4.69 -12.48
N LEU A 84 1.53 4.57 -12.81
CA LEU A 84 2.05 3.45 -13.58
C LEU A 84 2.01 2.13 -12.81
N ILE A 85 2.25 2.14 -11.50
CA ILE A 85 2.06 0.95 -10.66
C ILE A 85 0.59 0.54 -10.66
N PHE A 86 -0.33 1.50 -10.52
CA PHE A 86 -1.77 1.24 -10.57
C PHE A 86 -2.21 0.58 -11.89
N MET A 87 -1.64 1.03 -13.01
CA MET A 87 -1.84 0.37 -14.30
C MET A 87 -1.33 -1.07 -14.31
N GLY A 88 -0.13 -1.31 -13.79
CA GLY A 88 0.42 -2.67 -13.68
C GLY A 88 -0.40 -3.57 -12.74
N VAL A 89 -0.85 -3.04 -11.59
CA VAL A 89 -1.77 -3.73 -10.66
C VAL A 89 -3.08 -4.06 -11.36
N GLY A 90 -3.65 -3.14 -12.14
CA GLY A 90 -4.84 -3.37 -12.94
C GLY A 90 -4.66 -4.52 -13.95
N ALA A 91 -3.50 -4.59 -14.60
CA ALA A 91 -3.17 -5.67 -15.52
C ALA A 91 -2.93 -7.01 -14.82
N LEU A 92 -2.32 -7.01 -13.62
CA LEU A 92 -2.08 -8.19 -12.80
C LEU A 92 -3.34 -8.74 -12.12
N THR A 93 -4.35 -7.91 -11.94
CA THR A 93 -5.55 -8.23 -11.15
C THR A 93 -6.61 -8.96 -11.96
N ASP A 94 -7.10 -10.08 -11.41
CA ASP A 94 -8.31 -10.76 -11.91
C ASP A 94 -9.55 -10.23 -11.18
N PHE A 95 -10.33 -9.40 -11.87
CA PHE A 95 -11.59 -8.86 -11.33
C PHE A 95 -12.74 -9.87 -11.41
N GLY A 96 -12.55 -11.04 -12.03
CA GLY A 96 -13.55 -12.09 -12.12
C GLY A 96 -14.06 -12.53 -10.76
N ALA A 97 -13.20 -12.61 -9.74
CA ALA A 97 -13.61 -12.94 -8.38
C ALA A 97 -14.58 -11.91 -7.77
N LEU A 98 -14.33 -10.63 -8.01
CA LEU A 98 -15.16 -9.52 -7.56
C LEU A 98 -16.49 -9.47 -8.31
N ILE A 99 -16.43 -9.58 -9.65
CA ILE A 99 -17.62 -9.58 -10.52
C ILE A 99 -18.52 -10.79 -10.21
N ALA A 100 -17.93 -11.96 -9.95
CA ALA A 100 -18.67 -13.17 -9.62
C ALA A 100 -19.48 -13.02 -8.33
N ARG A 101 -18.97 -12.27 -7.33
CA ARG A 101 -19.65 -12.05 -6.05
C ARG A 101 -19.57 -10.57 -5.63
N PRO A 102 -20.39 -9.68 -6.23
CA PRO A 102 -20.30 -8.23 -6.01
C PRO A 102 -20.53 -7.80 -4.56
N SER A 103 -21.25 -8.60 -3.76
CA SER A 103 -21.44 -8.34 -2.32
C SER A 103 -20.12 -8.24 -1.55
N THR A 104 -19.02 -8.77 -2.09
CA THR A 104 -17.68 -8.65 -1.50
C THR A 104 -17.10 -7.23 -1.57
N LEU A 105 -17.67 -6.33 -2.39
CA LEU A 105 -17.36 -4.90 -2.36
C LEU A 105 -17.56 -4.29 -0.98
N LEU A 106 -18.56 -4.75 -0.23
CA LEU A 106 -18.85 -4.28 1.13
C LEU A 106 -17.73 -4.60 2.12
N LEU A 107 -17.00 -5.70 1.91
CA LEU A 107 -15.85 -6.08 2.75
C LEU A 107 -14.67 -5.14 2.48
N GLY A 108 -14.43 -4.82 1.21
CA GLY A 108 -13.44 -3.80 0.83
C GLY A 108 -13.79 -2.43 1.40
N ALA A 109 -15.06 -2.03 1.36
CA ALA A 109 -15.54 -0.78 1.95
C ALA A 109 -15.35 -0.74 3.48
N ALA A 110 -15.71 -1.83 4.19
CA ALA A 110 -15.52 -1.90 5.64
C ALA A 110 -14.05 -1.87 6.04
N ALA A 111 -13.15 -2.44 5.24
CA ALA A 111 -11.71 -2.38 5.50
C ALA A 111 -11.15 -0.94 5.47
N GLN A 112 -11.76 -0.03 4.69
CA GLN A 112 -11.39 1.38 4.64
C GLN A 112 -11.71 2.15 5.93
N PHE A 113 -12.44 1.55 6.87
CA PHE A 113 -12.61 2.15 8.20
C PHE A 113 -11.27 2.37 8.90
N GLY A 114 -10.23 1.59 8.57
CA GLY A 114 -8.85 1.83 9.01
C GLY A 114 -8.36 3.23 8.65
N ILE A 115 -8.67 3.74 7.45
CA ILE A 115 -8.27 5.10 7.02
C ILE A 115 -8.91 6.14 7.93
N PHE A 116 -10.23 6.07 8.11
CA PHE A 116 -10.95 7.07 8.91
C PHE A 116 -10.59 7.00 10.40
N ALA A 117 -10.36 5.80 10.95
CA ALA A 117 -9.86 5.66 12.31
C ALA A 117 -8.46 6.28 12.46
N THR A 118 -7.62 6.17 11.44
CA THR A 118 -6.28 6.79 11.41
C THR A 118 -6.38 8.31 11.31
N LEU A 119 -7.30 8.84 10.51
CA LEU A 119 -7.58 10.28 10.45
C LEU A 119 -7.94 10.82 11.83
N LEU A 120 -8.90 10.17 12.51
CA LEU A 120 -9.29 10.55 13.87
C LEU A 120 -8.13 10.41 14.86
N GLY A 121 -7.32 9.36 14.72
CA GLY A 121 -6.13 9.16 15.52
C GLY A 121 -5.07 10.24 15.32
N ALA A 122 -4.80 10.65 14.08
CA ALA A 122 -3.86 11.71 13.74
C ALA A 122 -4.33 13.07 14.29
N VAL A 123 -5.62 13.38 14.15
CA VAL A 123 -6.21 14.59 14.75
C VAL A 123 -6.14 14.52 16.28
N ALA A 124 -6.37 13.36 16.88
CA ALA A 124 -6.28 13.18 18.33
C ALA A 124 -4.83 13.28 18.85
N LEU A 125 -3.82 12.93 18.04
CA LEU A 125 -2.42 13.09 18.43
C LEU A 125 -2.02 14.56 18.64
N ASN A 126 -2.73 15.52 18.02
CA ASN A 126 -2.51 16.95 18.28
C ASN A 126 -2.81 17.37 19.72
N PHE A 127 -3.52 16.55 20.50
CA PHE A 127 -3.70 16.78 21.95
C PHE A 127 -2.46 16.40 22.77
N VAL A 128 -1.50 15.65 22.19
CA VAL A 128 -0.25 15.26 22.84
C VAL A 128 0.83 16.29 22.50
N PRO A 129 1.55 16.85 23.49
CA PRO A 129 2.63 17.80 23.23
C PRO A 129 3.68 17.20 22.30
N GLY A 130 4.04 17.91 21.23
CA GLY A 130 5.07 17.49 20.26
C GLY A 130 4.53 16.99 18.92
N PHE A 131 3.22 17.00 18.70
CA PHE A 131 2.60 16.75 17.39
C PHE A 131 1.79 17.98 16.95
N ASP A 132 1.98 18.39 15.70
CA ASP A 132 1.20 19.45 15.08
C ASP A 132 0.85 19.04 13.64
N PHE A 133 -0.17 18.19 13.51
CA PHE A 133 -0.69 17.76 12.21
C PHE A 133 -1.83 18.67 11.78
N SER A 134 -1.66 19.36 10.65
CA SER A 134 -2.79 20.01 9.99
C SER A 134 -3.83 18.96 9.55
N LEU A 135 -5.03 19.40 9.19
CA LEU A 135 -6.04 18.49 8.65
C LEU A 135 -5.58 17.83 7.33
N GLN A 136 -4.75 18.54 6.56
CA GLN A 136 -4.12 18.02 5.34
C GLN A 136 -3.10 16.92 5.67
N ASP A 137 -2.24 17.16 6.67
CA ASP A 137 -1.28 16.16 7.16
C ASP A 137 -1.98 14.92 7.70
N ALA A 138 -2.99 15.13 8.55
CA ALA A 138 -3.78 14.04 9.11
C ALA A 138 -4.49 13.22 8.01
N SER A 139 -4.95 13.86 6.94
CA SER A 139 -5.55 13.18 5.78
C SER A 139 -4.52 12.41 4.94
N ALA A 140 -3.32 12.95 4.79
CA ALA A 140 -2.21 12.26 4.15
C ALA A 140 -1.73 11.05 4.97
N ILE A 141 -1.71 11.15 6.31
CA ILE A 141 -1.36 10.04 7.20
C ILE A 141 -2.46 8.97 7.21
N ALA A 142 -3.72 9.39 7.17
CA ALA A 142 -4.88 8.51 7.25
C ALA A 142 -4.86 7.40 6.19
N ILE A 143 -4.42 7.72 4.98
CA ILE A 143 -4.44 6.79 3.84
C ILE A 143 -3.56 5.54 4.05
N ILE A 144 -2.59 5.60 4.98
CA ILE A 144 -1.78 4.43 5.37
C ILE A 144 -2.67 3.27 5.81
N GLY A 145 -3.81 3.58 6.45
CA GLY A 145 -4.80 2.59 6.86
C GLY A 145 -5.48 1.83 5.72
N GLY A 146 -5.37 2.33 4.48
CA GLY A 146 -5.85 1.65 3.29
C GLY A 146 -4.97 0.45 2.92
N ALA A 147 -3.70 0.44 3.34
CA ALA A 147 -2.68 -0.55 2.94
C ALA A 147 -2.36 -0.56 1.44
N ASP A 148 -2.42 0.62 0.82
CA ASP A 148 -2.17 0.82 -0.61
C ASP A 148 -1.02 1.81 -0.80
N GLY A 149 0.20 1.30 -0.94
CA GLY A 149 1.40 2.12 -1.11
C GLY A 149 1.29 3.15 -2.23
N PRO A 150 0.94 2.76 -3.47
CA PRO A 150 0.73 3.69 -4.57
C PRO A 150 -0.29 4.79 -4.26
N THR A 151 -1.46 4.47 -3.70
CA THR A 151 -2.46 5.48 -3.34
C THR A 151 -1.94 6.41 -2.25
N ALA A 152 -1.25 5.86 -1.25
CA ALA A 152 -0.70 6.62 -0.16
C ALA A 152 0.31 7.66 -0.63
N ILE A 153 1.21 7.26 -1.53
CA ILE A 153 2.17 8.17 -2.16
C ILE A 153 1.45 9.26 -2.96
N PHE A 154 0.48 8.87 -3.78
CA PHE A 154 -0.26 9.81 -4.62
C PHE A 154 -1.00 10.88 -3.81
N LEU A 155 -1.63 10.48 -2.71
CA LEU A 155 -2.36 11.42 -1.86
C LEU A 155 -1.38 12.31 -1.08
N ALA A 156 -0.34 11.71 -0.47
CA ALA A 156 0.63 12.45 0.32
C ALA A 156 1.47 13.41 -0.52
N SER A 157 1.78 13.09 -1.78
CA SER A 157 2.50 14.03 -2.67
C SER A 157 1.69 15.29 -3.01
N ARG A 158 0.37 15.26 -2.81
CA ARG A 158 -0.53 16.40 -3.05
C ARG A 158 -0.95 17.12 -1.78
N LEU A 159 -1.10 16.41 -0.68
CA LEU A 159 -1.59 16.96 0.59
C LEU A 159 -0.46 17.33 1.58
N ALA A 160 0.57 16.50 1.67
CA ALA A 160 1.65 16.68 2.65
C ALA A 160 3.01 16.21 2.09
N PRO A 161 3.59 16.94 1.12
CA PRO A 161 4.86 16.56 0.49
C PRO A 161 6.01 16.37 1.49
N ASP A 162 6.00 17.14 2.58
CA ASP A 162 7.01 17.06 3.65
C ASP A 162 6.94 15.75 4.45
N LEU A 163 5.74 15.18 4.59
CA LEU A 163 5.50 13.91 5.29
C LEU A 163 5.53 12.69 4.35
N LEU A 164 5.63 12.90 3.04
CA LEU A 164 5.57 11.85 2.02
C LEU A 164 6.57 10.71 2.29
N GLY A 165 7.78 11.06 2.73
CA GLY A 165 8.81 10.09 3.08
C GLY A 165 8.38 9.13 4.19
N ALA A 166 7.96 9.69 5.33
CA ALA A 166 7.50 8.94 6.47
C ALA A 166 6.26 8.09 6.14
N ILE A 167 5.30 8.67 5.42
CA ILE A 167 4.07 8.01 4.99
C ILE A 167 4.37 6.83 4.05
N ALA A 168 5.22 7.03 3.04
CA ALA A 168 5.58 5.98 2.09
C ALA A 168 6.31 4.82 2.79
N VAL A 169 7.27 5.12 3.67
CA VAL A 169 7.98 4.11 4.44
C VAL A 169 7.02 3.33 5.33
N ALA A 170 6.14 4.02 6.05
CA ALA A 170 5.12 3.40 6.89
C ALA A 170 4.19 2.49 6.08
N ALA A 171 3.64 2.98 4.98
CA ALA A 171 2.73 2.24 4.12
C ALA A 171 3.34 0.91 3.64
N TYR A 172 4.55 0.94 3.05
CA TYR A 172 5.18 -0.28 2.56
C TYR A 172 5.72 -1.19 3.66
N SER A 173 6.19 -0.63 4.78
CA SER A 173 6.62 -1.42 5.93
C SER A 173 5.45 -2.22 6.51
N TYR A 174 4.28 -1.59 6.67
CA TYR A 174 3.10 -2.28 7.21
C TYR A 174 2.48 -3.26 6.22
N MET A 175 2.51 -2.98 4.92
CA MET A 175 2.15 -3.97 3.89
C MET A 175 3.00 -5.25 4.04
N ALA A 176 4.29 -5.14 4.31
CA ALA A 176 5.15 -6.29 4.57
C ALA A 176 4.82 -7.02 5.89
N LEU A 177 4.26 -6.32 6.87
CA LEU A 177 3.87 -6.87 8.17
C LEU A 177 2.44 -7.47 8.20
N VAL A 178 1.68 -7.38 7.10
CA VAL A 178 0.35 -8.02 6.96
C VAL A 178 0.32 -9.49 7.42
N PRO A 179 1.31 -10.35 7.07
CA PRO A 179 1.32 -11.76 7.48
C PRO A 179 1.54 -11.98 8.98
N ILE A 180 1.94 -10.93 9.71
CA ILE A 180 2.16 -10.91 11.16
C ILE A 180 0.95 -10.28 11.85
N ILE A 181 0.43 -9.16 11.34
CA ILE A 181 -0.65 -8.38 11.97
C ILE A 181 -2.02 -9.05 11.77
N GLN A 182 -2.34 -9.53 10.56
CA GLN A 182 -3.67 -10.05 10.27
C GLN A 182 -4.02 -11.35 11.01
N PRO A 183 -3.14 -12.38 11.07
CA PRO A 183 -3.52 -13.67 11.66
C PRO A 183 -3.96 -13.63 13.13
N PRO A 184 -3.28 -12.90 14.04
CA PRO A 184 -3.76 -12.75 15.41
C PRO A 184 -5.18 -12.18 15.48
N ILE A 185 -5.48 -11.12 14.70
CA ILE A 185 -6.79 -10.46 14.68
C ILE A 185 -7.87 -11.42 14.17
N MET A 186 -7.58 -12.15 13.09
CA MET A 186 -8.48 -13.18 12.57
C MET A 186 -8.80 -14.23 13.64
N ARG A 187 -7.78 -14.72 14.38
CA ARG A 187 -7.98 -15.73 15.43
C ARG A 187 -8.75 -15.21 16.65
N VAL A 188 -8.59 -13.94 17.00
CA VAL A 188 -9.31 -13.31 18.12
C VAL A 188 -10.77 -13.05 17.77
N LEU A 189 -11.06 -12.57 16.55
CA LEU A 189 -12.41 -12.15 16.18
C LEU A 189 -13.27 -13.28 15.58
N THR A 190 -12.67 -14.39 15.13
CA THR A 190 -13.40 -15.50 14.51
C THR A 190 -13.25 -16.82 15.26
N THR A 191 -14.33 -17.60 15.29
CA THR A 191 -14.33 -18.95 15.87
C THR A 191 -13.73 -19.96 14.90
N LYS A 192 -13.38 -21.17 15.38
CA LYS A 192 -12.89 -22.24 14.49
C LYS A 192 -13.97 -22.70 13.50
N GLU A 193 -15.22 -22.78 13.96
CA GLU A 193 -16.37 -23.15 13.12
C GLU A 193 -16.57 -22.14 11.97
N GLU A 194 -16.52 -20.85 12.26
CA GLU A 194 -16.60 -19.79 11.24
C GLU A 194 -15.46 -19.88 10.21
N ARG A 195 -14.24 -20.22 10.67
CA ARG A 195 -13.05 -20.33 9.83
C ARG A 195 -13.06 -21.58 8.93
N ALA A 196 -13.68 -22.66 9.39
CA ALA A 196 -13.79 -23.91 8.64
C ALA A 196 -14.86 -23.89 7.52
N VAL A 197 -15.65 -22.81 7.44
CA VAL A 197 -16.70 -22.63 6.41
C VAL A 197 -16.10 -22.71 5.00
N VAL A 198 -16.56 -23.70 4.23
CA VAL A 198 -16.21 -23.86 2.82
C VAL A 198 -17.11 -22.98 1.97
N MET A 199 -16.49 -22.14 1.13
CA MET A 199 -17.22 -21.27 0.22
C MET A 199 -17.59 -22.01 -1.07
N GLN A 200 -18.79 -21.73 -1.59
CA GLN A 200 -19.22 -22.28 -2.87
C GLN A 200 -18.40 -21.70 -4.03
N GLN A 201 -18.20 -22.51 -5.07
CA GLN A 201 -17.55 -22.09 -6.31
C GLN A 201 -18.17 -20.82 -6.87
N LEU A 202 -17.32 -19.93 -7.39
CA LEU A 202 -17.74 -18.67 -7.98
C LEU A 202 -18.56 -18.93 -9.25
N ARG A 203 -19.54 -18.06 -9.53
CA ARG A 203 -20.27 -18.12 -10.80
C ARG A 203 -19.31 -17.87 -11.98
N PRO A 204 -19.55 -18.48 -13.15
CA PRO A 204 -18.83 -18.09 -14.35
C PRO A 204 -19.16 -16.64 -14.69
N VAL A 205 -18.11 -15.86 -15.03
CA VAL A 205 -18.24 -14.47 -15.46
C VAL A 205 -18.08 -14.41 -16.96
N SER A 206 -19.07 -13.84 -17.66
CA SER A 206 -19.04 -13.70 -19.11
C SER A 206 -17.93 -12.75 -19.56
N ARG A 207 -17.41 -12.95 -20.78
CA ARG A 207 -16.38 -12.06 -21.35
C ARG A 207 -16.86 -10.61 -21.43
N LEU A 208 -18.15 -10.42 -21.73
CA LEU A 208 -18.76 -9.09 -21.82
C LEU A 208 -18.80 -8.39 -20.45
N GLU A 209 -19.15 -9.10 -19.36
CA GLU A 209 -19.11 -8.53 -18.01
C GLU A 209 -17.70 -8.08 -17.62
N ARG A 210 -16.67 -8.90 -17.91
CA ARG A 210 -15.27 -8.53 -17.64
C ARG A 210 -14.83 -7.31 -18.43
N MET A 211 -15.24 -7.21 -19.68
CA MET A 211 -14.92 -6.09 -20.56
C MET A 211 -15.63 -4.79 -20.15
N LEU A 212 -16.89 -4.86 -19.73
CA LEU A 212 -17.66 -3.67 -19.33
C LEU A 212 -17.33 -3.18 -17.92
N PHE A 213 -16.91 -4.07 -17.02
CA PHE A 213 -16.56 -3.73 -15.65
C PHE A 213 -15.63 -2.51 -15.51
N PRO A 214 -14.47 -2.42 -16.19
CA PRO A 214 -13.60 -1.25 -16.06
C PRO A 214 -14.26 0.05 -16.49
N PHE A 215 -15.09 0.03 -17.55
CA PHE A 215 -15.82 1.21 -18.01
C PHE A 215 -16.90 1.64 -17.02
N VAL A 216 -17.62 0.70 -16.43
CA VAL A 216 -18.63 1.00 -15.41
C VAL A 216 -17.98 1.62 -14.18
N VAL A 217 -16.90 1.05 -13.69
CA VAL A 217 -16.16 1.59 -12.53
C VAL A 217 -15.60 2.98 -12.84
N LEU A 218 -15.02 3.17 -14.03
CA LEU A 218 -14.50 4.48 -14.45
C LEU A 218 -15.62 5.53 -14.57
N LEU A 219 -16.76 5.18 -15.17
CA LEU A 219 -17.90 6.08 -15.30
C LEU A 219 -18.45 6.49 -13.94
N LEU A 220 -18.64 5.52 -13.03
CA LEU A 220 -19.09 5.79 -11.67
C LEU A 220 -18.09 6.69 -10.93
N CYS A 221 -16.80 6.43 -11.06
CA CYS A 221 -15.76 7.28 -10.48
C CYS A 221 -15.81 8.70 -11.06
N ALA A 222 -15.91 8.84 -12.38
CA ALA A 222 -15.95 10.14 -13.04
C ALA A 222 -17.20 10.97 -12.67
N MET A 223 -18.34 10.31 -12.43
CA MET A 223 -19.58 10.99 -12.06
C MET A 223 -19.68 11.32 -10.56
N LEU A 224 -19.21 10.42 -9.70
CA LEU A 224 -19.39 10.55 -8.24
C LEU A 224 -18.17 11.16 -7.54
N LEU A 225 -16.95 10.89 -8.04
CA LEU A 225 -15.71 11.30 -7.39
C LEU A 225 -14.58 11.54 -8.41
N PRO A 226 -14.62 12.65 -9.18
CA PRO A 226 -13.62 12.96 -10.21
C PRO A 226 -12.19 13.04 -9.68
N SER A 227 -11.99 13.40 -8.41
CA SER A 227 -10.67 13.47 -7.78
C SER A 227 -9.94 12.12 -7.71
N ALA A 228 -10.66 10.99 -7.68
CA ALA A 228 -10.10 9.64 -7.74
C ALA A 228 -9.86 9.14 -9.17
N ALA A 229 -10.33 9.87 -10.19
CA ALA A 229 -10.30 9.43 -11.58
C ALA A 229 -8.89 9.10 -12.11
N PRO A 230 -7.79 9.80 -11.71
CA PRO A 230 -6.45 9.41 -12.15
C PRO A 230 -6.06 8.00 -11.69
N LEU A 231 -6.32 7.66 -10.42
CA LEU A 231 -5.99 6.35 -9.85
C LEU A 231 -6.87 5.24 -10.44
N ILE A 232 -8.19 5.44 -10.41
CA ILE A 232 -9.15 4.47 -10.94
C ILE A 232 -9.03 4.32 -12.46
N GLY A 233 -8.74 5.42 -13.17
CA GLY A 233 -8.50 5.42 -14.62
C GLY A 233 -7.31 4.56 -14.99
N MET A 234 -6.17 4.71 -14.32
CA MET A 234 -5.00 3.88 -14.60
C MET A 234 -5.21 2.41 -14.21
N LEU A 235 -5.89 2.16 -13.09
CA LEU A 235 -6.28 0.80 -12.68
C LEU A 235 -7.15 0.11 -13.74
N THR A 236 -8.22 0.79 -14.16
CA THR A 236 -9.20 0.25 -15.13
C THR A 236 -8.62 0.16 -16.54
N PHE A 237 -7.70 1.06 -16.91
CA PHE A 237 -6.93 0.94 -18.15
C PHE A 237 -6.06 -0.32 -18.14
N GLY A 238 -5.31 -0.57 -17.06
CA GLY A 238 -4.55 -1.80 -16.87
C GLY A 238 -5.43 -3.06 -16.96
N ASN A 239 -6.61 -3.01 -16.33
CA ASN A 239 -7.57 -4.11 -16.41
C ASN A 239 -8.08 -4.34 -17.85
N LEU A 240 -8.38 -3.27 -18.60
CA LEU A 240 -8.80 -3.37 -19.99
C LEU A 240 -7.72 -4.01 -20.87
N LEU A 241 -6.45 -3.64 -20.69
CA LEU A 241 -5.32 -4.25 -21.43
C LEU A 241 -5.28 -5.77 -21.27
N ARG A 242 -5.58 -6.26 -20.05
CA ARG A 242 -5.66 -7.68 -19.72
C ARG A 242 -6.88 -8.35 -20.36
N GLU A 243 -8.07 -7.78 -20.19
CA GLU A 243 -9.33 -8.44 -20.56
C GLU A 243 -9.63 -8.35 -22.07
N CYS A 244 -9.12 -7.34 -22.79
CA CYS A 244 -9.44 -7.17 -24.21
C CYS A 244 -8.82 -8.25 -25.11
N GLY A 245 -7.69 -8.85 -24.70
CA GLY A 245 -7.04 -9.97 -25.38
C GLY A 245 -6.40 -9.65 -26.74
N VAL A 246 -6.53 -8.42 -27.24
CA VAL A 246 -5.95 -7.97 -28.53
C VAL A 246 -4.63 -7.21 -28.37
N VAL A 247 -4.29 -6.78 -27.16
CA VAL A 247 -3.06 -6.03 -26.84
C VAL A 247 -2.14 -6.80 -25.91
N GLU A 248 -1.96 -8.10 -26.16
CA GLU A 248 -1.21 -9.00 -25.27
C GLU A 248 0.21 -8.47 -24.97
N ARG A 249 0.89 -7.89 -25.97
CA ARG A 249 2.21 -7.27 -25.79
C ARG A 249 2.18 -6.10 -24.79
N LEU A 250 1.14 -5.27 -24.83
CA LEU A 250 0.98 -4.14 -23.92
C LEU A 250 0.61 -4.62 -22.51
N SER A 251 -0.29 -5.60 -22.41
CA SER A 251 -0.64 -6.21 -21.11
C SER A 251 0.58 -6.84 -20.44
N ARG A 252 1.41 -7.56 -21.21
CA ARG A 252 2.66 -8.15 -20.72
C ARG A 252 3.67 -7.08 -20.29
N ALA A 253 3.83 -6.02 -21.09
CA ALA A 253 4.65 -4.87 -20.76
C ALA A 253 4.22 -4.21 -19.44
N ALA A 254 2.93 -3.98 -19.26
CA ALA A 254 2.38 -3.34 -18.06
C ALA A 254 2.58 -4.20 -16.80
N GLN A 255 2.35 -5.52 -16.89
CA GLN A 255 2.38 -6.42 -15.74
C GLN A 255 3.79 -6.91 -15.36
N ASN A 256 4.78 -6.77 -16.25
CA ASN A 256 6.16 -7.19 -15.99
C ASN A 256 7.13 -6.02 -16.13
N GLU A 257 7.48 -5.60 -17.35
CA GLU A 257 8.59 -4.70 -17.61
C GLU A 257 8.38 -3.31 -16.99
N ILE A 258 7.23 -2.68 -17.27
CA ILE A 258 6.91 -1.32 -16.79
C ILE A 258 6.80 -1.31 -15.28
N ILE A 259 5.99 -2.20 -14.69
CA ILE A 259 5.82 -2.22 -13.23
C ILE A 259 7.15 -2.52 -12.51
N ASN A 260 8.00 -3.41 -13.05
CA ASN A 260 9.29 -3.71 -12.43
C ASN A 260 10.26 -2.52 -12.50
N ILE A 261 10.34 -1.84 -13.65
CA ILE A 261 11.17 -0.63 -13.80
C ILE A 261 10.71 0.44 -12.82
N VAL A 262 9.41 0.72 -12.77
CA VAL A 262 8.84 1.73 -11.87
C VAL A 262 9.02 1.33 -10.42
N THR A 263 8.89 0.04 -10.07
CA THR A 263 9.10 -0.46 -8.70
C THR A 263 10.54 -0.23 -8.23
N ILE A 264 11.54 -0.49 -9.09
CA ILE A 264 12.95 -0.23 -8.76
C ILE A 264 13.17 1.26 -8.50
N MET A 265 12.72 2.10 -9.44
CA MET A 265 12.89 3.55 -9.35
C MET A 265 12.15 4.14 -8.15
N LEU A 266 10.92 3.71 -7.91
CA LEU A 266 10.10 4.14 -6.78
C LEU A 266 10.74 3.72 -5.46
N GLY A 267 11.20 2.48 -5.34
CA GLY A 267 11.82 2.00 -4.10
C GLY A 267 13.09 2.78 -3.76
N LEU A 268 13.96 3.06 -4.75
CA LEU A 268 15.11 3.94 -4.54
C LEU A 268 14.68 5.35 -4.12
N ALA A 269 13.69 5.94 -4.80
CA ALA A 269 13.18 7.26 -4.50
C ALA A 269 12.54 7.38 -3.10
N ILE A 270 11.84 6.36 -2.62
CA ILE A 270 11.33 6.33 -1.24
C ILE A 270 12.50 6.22 -0.27
N GLY A 271 13.50 5.39 -0.60
CA GLY A 271 14.72 5.24 0.18
C GLY A 271 15.48 6.56 0.39
N SER A 272 15.39 7.52 -0.53
CA SER A 272 16.04 8.83 -0.32
C SER A 272 15.40 9.70 0.74
N LYS A 273 14.15 9.41 1.11
CA LYS A 273 13.48 10.09 2.23
C LYS A 273 13.78 9.45 3.58
N LEU A 274 14.57 8.37 3.61
CA LEU A 274 15.13 7.78 4.83
C LEU A 274 16.44 8.47 5.27
N SER A 275 16.60 9.77 5.01
CA SER A 275 17.72 10.54 5.56
C SER A 275 17.51 10.78 7.06
N ALA A 276 18.60 10.82 7.82
CA ALA A 276 18.55 10.92 9.29
C ALA A 276 17.72 12.11 9.79
N GLU A 277 17.84 13.26 9.13
CA GLU A 277 17.14 14.48 9.50
C GLU A 277 15.63 14.42 9.27
N LYS A 278 15.18 13.66 8.27
CA LYS A 278 13.77 13.57 7.90
C LYS A 278 13.05 12.40 8.57
N PHE A 279 13.76 11.32 8.87
CA PHE A 279 13.15 10.11 9.40
C PHE A 279 13.15 10.03 10.93
N LEU A 280 14.18 10.56 11.60
CA LEU A 280 14.32 10.47 13.06
C LEU A 280 13.59 11.60 13.78
N THR A 281 12.31 11.80 13.46
CA THR A 281 11.46 12.83 14.06
C THR A 281 10.32 12.22 14.88
N LEU A 282 9.77 13.01 15.82
CA LEU A 282 8.64 12.57 16.65
C LEU A 282 7.40 12.32 15.78
N GLU A 283 7.16 13.14 14.75
CA GLU A 283 6.04 12.97 13.82
C GLU A 283 6.13 11.62 13.12
N THR A 284 7.32 11.24 12.64
CA THR A 284 7.55 9.97 11.93
C THR A 284 7.24 8.77 12.84
N LEU A 285 7.61 8.82 14.12
CA LEU A 285 7.27 7.78 15.09
C LEU A 285 5.75 7.70 15.32
N GLY A 286 5.07 8.84 15.38
CA GLY A 286 3.61 8.90 15.45
C GLY A 286 2.93 8.27 14.24
N ILE A 287 3.42 8.57 13.03
CA ILE A 287 2.94 8.01 11.76
C ILE A 287 3.09 6.49 11.74
N LEU A 288 4.24 5.98 12.19
CA LEU A 288 4.47 4.54 12.31
C LEU A 288 3.47 3.90 13.29
N ALA A 289 3.36 4.43 14.51
CA ALA A 289 2.42 3.90 15.50
C ALA A 289 0.96 3.89 14.99
N LEU A 290 0.53 4.99 14.36
CA LEU A 290 -0.80 5.10 13.75
C LEU A 290 -0.99 4.09 12.63
N GLY A 291 -0.02 3.93 11.73
CA GLY A 291 -0.09 2.97 10.63
C GLY A 291 -0.27 1.54 11.11
N ALA A 292 0.46 1.11 12.15
CA ALA A 292 0.29 -0.23 12.71
C ALA A 292 -1.12 -0.45 13.29
N LEU A 293 -1.64 0.54 14.02
CA LEU A 293 -2.99 0.51 14.56
C LEU A 293 -4.06 0.53 13.46
N ALA A 294 -3.83 1.31 12.41
CA ALA A 294 -4.71 1.44 11.25
C ALA A 294 -4.97 0.10 10.58
N PHE A 295 -3.90 -0.65 10.31
CA PHE A 295 -3.98 -1.99 9.74
C PHE A 295 -4.75 -2.95 10.63
N ALA A 296 -4.56 -2.84 11.95
CA ALA A 296 -5.28 -3.67 12.90
C ALA A 296 -6.78 -3.37 12.89
N ILE A 297 -7.15 -2.09 12.89
CA ILE A 297 -8.55 -1.64 12.82
C ILE A 297 -9.19 -2.01 11.49
N GLY A 298 -8.52 -1.76 10.37
CA GLY A 298 -9.03 -2.11 9.03
C GLY A 298 -9.26 -3.62 8.88
N THR A 299 -8.32 -4.44 9.37
CA THR A 299 -8.47 -5.91 9.40
C THR A 299 -9.65 -6.31 10.28
N ALA A 300 -9.76 -5.73 11.48
CA ALA A 300 -10.85 -6.02 12.39
C ALA A 300 -12.21 -5.64 11.80
N ALA A 301 -12.35 -4.44 11.23
CA ALA A 301 -13.57 -3.96 10.58
C ALA A 301 -13.96 -4.85 9.39
N GLY A 302 -13.01 -5.23 8.55
CA GLY A 302 -13.23 -6.18 7.45
C GLY A 302 -13.73 -7.54 7.94
N VAL A 303 -13.10 -8.12 8.97
CA VAL A 303 -13.53 -9.38 9.58
C VAL A 303 -14.91 -9.26 10.21
N LEU A 304 -15.20 -8.19 10.94
CA LEU A 304 -16.51 -7.95 11.54
C LEU A 304 -17.60 -7.86 10.47
N MET A 305 -17.34 -7.17 9.36
CA MET A 305 -18.25 -7.17 8.21
C MET A 305 -18.38 -8.57 7.58
N GLY A 306 -17.30 -9.35 7.54
CA GLY A 306 -17.32 -10.76 7.20
C GLY A 306 -18.25 -11.59 8.07
N LYS A 307 -18.29 -11.33 9.39
CA LYS A 307 -19.21 -11.98 10.34
C LYS A 307 -20.65 -11.57 10.11
N ILE A 308 -20.89 -10.28 9.83
CA ILE A 308 -22.23 -9.79 9.48
C ILE A 308 -22.72 -10.52 8.22
N MET A 309 -21.89 -10.57 7.18
CA MET A 309 -22.21 -11.29 5.94
C MET A 309 -22.42 -12.79 6.17
N HIS A 310 -21.63 -13.42 7.04
CA HIS A 310 -21.80 -14.82 7.41
C HIS A 310 -23.18 -15.06 8.03
N ARG A 311 -23.60 -14.23 8.99
CA ARG A 311 -24.92 -14.34 9.64
C ARG A 311 -26.07 -14.08 8.67
N VAL A 312 -26.00 -13.00 7.89
CA VAL A 312 -27.05 -12.61 6.92
C VAL A 312 -27.22 -13.66 5.83
N THR A 313 -26.15 -14.34 5.42
CA THR A 313 -26.22 -15.38 4.38
C THR A 313 -26.50 -16.78 4.91
N GLY A 314 -26.75 -16.95 6.22
CA GLY A 314 -26.97 -18.26 6.83
C GLY A 314 -25.76 -19.18 6.76
N GLY A 315 -24.55 -18.62 6.86
CA GLY A 315 -23.30 -19.38 6.92
C GLY A 315 -22.57 -19.57 5.59
N LYS A 316 -22.98 -18.91 4.50
CA LYS A 316 -22.41 -19.09 3.15
C LYS A 316 -21.16 -18.24 2.85
N VAL A 317 -20.78 -17.35 3.76
CA VAL A 317 -19.60 -16.48 3.65
C VAL A 317 -18.64 -16.87 4.76
N ASN A 318 -17.38 -17.16 4.42
CA ASN A 318 -16.35 -17.35 5.43
C ASN A 318 -15.87 -15.98 5.94
N PRO A 319 -15.99 -15.64 7.23
CA PRO A 319 -15.56 -14.34 7.76
C PRO A 319 -14.09 -13.99 7.52
N LEU A 320 -13.21 -14.99 7.31
CA LEU A 320 -11.80 -14.76 7.03
C LEU A 320 -11.56 -13.91 5.78
N ILE A 321 -12.43 -14.01 4.76
CA ILE A 321 -12.28 -13.20 3.54
C ILE A 321 -12.46 -11.70 3.81
N GLY A 322 -13.04 -11.34 4.96
CA GLY A 322 -13.13 -9.95 5.40
C GLY A 322 -11.77 -9.33 5.70
N ALA A 323 -10.82 -10.08 6.26
CA ALA A 323 -9.45 -9.60 6.46
C ALA A 323 -8.73 -9.33 5.13
N ALA A 324 -9.12 -10.04 4.06
CA ALA A 324 -8.58 -9.77 2.73
C ALA A 324 -9.06 -8.44 2.15
N GLY A 325 -10.00 -7.72 2.78
CA GLY A 325 -10.41 -6.37 2.34
C GLY A 325 -9.33 -5.31 2.47
N VAL A 326 -8.30 -5.54 3.30
CA VAL A 326 -7.10 -4.70 3.37
C VAL A 326 -6.32 -4.84 2.07
N SER A 327 -6.04 -3.74 1.37
CA SER A 327 -5.67 -3.73 -0.05
C SER A 327 -4.22 -4.13 -0.37
N ALA A 328 -3.62 -5.00 0.43
CA ALA A 328 -2.30 -5.55 0.17
C ALA A 328 -2.41 -6.68 -0.88
N VAL A 329 -2.52 -6.32 -2.16
CA VAL A 329 -2.66 -7.27 -3.27
C VAL A 329 -1.30 -7.87 -3.67
N PRO A 330 -1.20 -9.20 -3.90
CA PRO A 330 -2.17 -10.27 -3.59
C PRO A 330 -1.99 -10.86 -2.17
N MET A 331 -1.12 -10.27 -1.34
CA MET A 331 -0.65 -10.86 -0.09
C MET A 331 -1.74 -11.07 0.97
N ALA A 332 -2.65 -10.11 1.18
CA ALA A 332 -3.74 -10.26 2.15
C ALA A 332 -4.62 -11.49 1.85
N ALA A 333 -4.94 -11.70 0.57
CA ALA A 333 -5.68 -12.90 0.13
C ALA A 333 -4.89 -14.20 0.36
N ARG A 334 -3.56 -14.18 0.18
CA ARG A 334 -2.69 -15.33 0.49
C ARG A 334 -2.62 -15.63 1.98
N VAL A 335 -2.57 -14.61 2.83
CA VAL A 335 -2.58 -14.76 4.30
C VAL A 335 -3.91 -15.34 4.77
N VAL A 336 -5.03 -14.84 4.25
CA VAL A 336 -6.36 -15.43 4.49
C VAL A 336 -6.42 -16.89 4.05
N ASN A 337 -5.90 -17.21 2.87
CA ASN A 337 -5.86 -18.59 2.40
C ASN A 337 -5.01 -19.50 3.30
N ARG A 338 -3.84 -19.03 3.76
CA ARG A 338 -3.00 -19.78 4.70
C ARG A 338 -3.75 -20.07 5.99
N VAL A 339 -4.38 -19.07 6.59
CA VAL A 339 -5.14 -19.23 7.84
C VAL A 339 -6.39 -20.09 7.64
N GLY A 340 -7.03 -20.04 6.47
CA GLY A 340 -8.12 -20.96 6.12
C GLY A 340 -7.64 -22.41 6.06
N LEU A 341 -6.47 -22.66 5.44
CA LEU A 341 -5.87 -23.99 5.33
C LEU A 341 -5.32 -24.54 6.65
N GLU A 342 -4.98 -23.68 7.62
CA GLU A 342 -4.62 -24.08 8.99
C GLU A 342 -5.81 -24.72 9.73
N GLU A 343 -7.04 -24.27 9.45
CA GLU A 343 -8.25 -24.79 10.10
C GLU A 343 -8.93 -25.91 9.29
N ASN A 344 -8.86 -25.86 7.96
CA ASN A 344 -9.35 -26.92 7.08
C ASN A 344 -8.48 -27.02 5.82
N HIS A 345 -7.70 -28.11 5.71
CA HIS A 345 -6.76 -28.35 4.60
C HIS A 345 -7.39 -28.45 3.20
N GLN A 346 -8.71 -28.61 3.10
CA GLN A 346 -9.44 -28.63 1.82
C GLN A 346 -10.13 -27.29 1.50
N ASN A 347 -10.04 -26.30 2.39
CA ASN A 347 -10.71 -25.01 2.25
C ASN A 347 -9.82 -23.96 1.58
N PHE A 348 -9.79 -23.96 0.25
CA PHE A 348 -9.04 -22.98 -0.54
C PHE A 348 -9.83 -21.67 -0.68
N LEU A 349 -9.39 -20.63 0.02
CA LEU A 349 -10.05 -19.33 0.04
C LEU A 349 -9.44 -18.31 -0.93
N LEU A 350 -8.25 -18.56 -1.50
CA LEU A 350 -7.51 -17.57 -2.29
C LEU A 350 -8.37 -16.90 -3.36
N MET A 351 -9.07 -17.69 -4.20
CA MET A 351 -9.92 -17.16 -5.27
C MET A 351 -11.10 -16.34 -4.74
N HIS A 352 -11.65 -16.69 -3.59
CA HIS A 352 -12.73 -15.94 -2.96
C HIS A 352 -12.24 -14.67 -2.25
N ALA A 353 -11.05 -14.73 -1.65
CA ALA A 353 -10.41 -13.64 -0.94
C ALA A 353 -9.85 -12.57 -1.87
N MET A 354 -9.58 -12.90 -3.15
CA MET A 354 -9.19 -11.91 -4.15
C MET A 354 -10.29 -10.87 -4.42
N GLY A 355 -11.58 -11.24 -4.33
CA GLY A 355 -12.68 -10.29 -4.51
C GLY A 355 -12.60 -9.12 -3.52
N PRO A 356 -12.65 -9.37 -2.20
CA PRO A 356 -12.44 -8.34 -1.17
C PRO A 356 -11.13 -7.57 -1.31
N ASN A 357 -10.02 -8.23 -1.67
CA ASN A 357 -8.70 -7.57 -1.79
C ASN A 357 -8.68 -6.54 -2.92
N VAL A 358 -9.26 -6.88 -4.05
CA VAL A 358 -9.43 -5.96 -5.18
C VAL A 358 -10.43 -4.85 -4.86
N ALA A 359 -11.53 -5.18 -4.17
CA ALA A 359 -12.45 -4.19 -3.65
C ALA A 359 -11.77 -3.21 -2.68
N GLY A 360 -10.80 -3.69 -1.90
CA GLY A 360 -9.93 -2.89 -1.05
C GLY A 360 -9.16 -1.85 -1.85
N VAL A 361 -8.48 -2.24 -2.93
CA VAL A 361 -7.72 -1.30 -3.79
C VAL A 361 -8.62 -0.20 -4.35
N ILE A 362 -9.81 -0.58 -4.85
CA ILE A 362 -10.80 0.41 -5.31
C ILE A 362 -11.24 1.31 -4.15
N GLY A 363 -11.52 0.73 -2.99
CA GLY A 363 -11.93 1.45 -1.78
C GLY A 363 -10.89 2.46 -1.30
N SER A 364 -9.60 2.09 -1.29
CA SER A 364 -8.49 2.96 -0.91
C SER A 364 -8.38 4.16 -1.85
N ALA A 365 -8.48 3.94 -3.17
CA ALA A 365 -8.47 5.01 -4.16
C ALA A 365 -9.68 5.94 -4.04
N VAL A 366 -10.88 5.40 -3.75
CA VAL A 366 -12.08 6.20 -3.48
C VAL A 366 -11.91 7.01 -2.20
N ALA A 367 -11.42 6.42 -1.12
CA ALA A 367 -11.15 7.13 0.13
C ALA A 367 -10.13 8.28 -0.08
N ALA A 368 -9.07 8.03 -0.84
CA ALA A 368 -8.11 9.07 -1.24
C ALA A 368 -8.77 10.20 -2.03
N GLY A 369 -9.64 9.88 -2.99
CA GLY A 369 -10.37 10.90 -3.75
C GLY A 369 -11.29 11.75 -2.86
N VAL A 370 -11.95 11.16 -1.87
CA VAL A 370 -12.79 11.88 -0.90
C VAL A 370 -11.93 12.81 -0.05
N LEU A 371 -10.82 12.29 0.51
CA LEU A 371 -9.90 13.11 1.32
C LEU A 371 -9.31 14.26 0.50
N LEU A 372 -8.90 14.00 -0.74
CA LEU A 372 -8.37 15.01 -1.64
C LEU A 372 -9.44 16.07 -1.98
N ALA A 373 -10.69 15.68 -2.20
CA ALA A 373 -11.78 16.62 -2.47
C ALA A 373 -12.12 17.49 -1.25
N LEU A 374 -11.97 16.95 -0.04
CA LEU A 374 -12.28 17.66 1.20
C LEU A 374 -11.14 18.56 1.69
N THR A 375 -9.88 18.19 1.43
CA THR A 375 -8.71 18.81 2.06
C THR A 375 -7.65 19.33 1.10
N GLY A 376 -7.68 18.94 -0.18
CA GLY A 376 -6.68 19.32 -1.18
C GLY A 376 -6.97 20.65 -1.90
N GLY A 377 -7.80 21.50 -1.30
CA GLY A 377 -8.12 22.83 -1.81
C GLY A 377 -6.94 23.79 -1.78
#